data_AF-A0A843GQS0-F1
#
_entry.id   AF-A0A843GQS0-F1
#
_cell.length_a   1.000
_cell.length_b   1.000
_cell.length_c   1.000
_cell.angle_alpha   90.00
_cell.angle_beta   90.00
_cell.angle_gamma   90.00
#
_symmetry.space_group_name_H-M   'P 1'
#
loop_
_entity.id
_entity.type
_entity.pdbx_description
1 polymer ?
#
loop_
_entity_poly.entity_id
_entity_poly.type
_entity_poly.pdbx_seq_one_letter_code
_entity_poly.pdbx_strand_id
1 'polypeptide(L)'
;MGKSPRYVSLKRKTIVYGLISTLMWVITGLVFIVLCLAKFKQKDASGVPILSNELKSVIASIGVTALIGLAAAIIIKDKIRTAIYMASLILATIVYKEVGMYIVLGIWFIDEYVIHALYKKNKRKLEIRKEIDLE
;
A
#
# COMPACT_ATOMS: atom_id res chain seq x y z
N MET A 1 17.76 32.52 13.73
CA MET A 1 17.57 31.48 14.76
C MET A 1 17.52 30.11 14.09
N GLY A 2 18.42 29.19 14.45
CA GLY A 2 18.47 27.85 13.88
C GLY A 2 17.38 26.95 14.48
N LYS A 3 16.74 26.10 13.66
CA LYS A 3 15.72 25.15 14.14
C LYS A 3 16.33 24.20 15.16
N SER A 4 15.60 23.92 16.25
CA SER A 4 16.12 23.06 17.31
C SER A 4 16.52 21.66 16.78
N PRO A 5 17.61 21.04 17.29
CA PRO A 5 18.04 19.70 16.86
C PRO A 5 16.94 18.63 17.00
N ARG A 6 16.05 18.80 18.00
CA ARG A 6 14.88 17.93 18.20
C ARG A 6 13.86 18.06 17.06
N TYR A 7 13.61 19.28 16.55
CA TYR A 7 12.72 19.50 15.40
C TYR A 7 13.20 18.77 14.14
N VAL A 8 14.50 18.87 13.83
CA VAL A 8 15.10 18.21 12.66
C VAL A 8 14.99 16.69 12.76
N SER A 9 15.25 16.13 13.95
CA SER A 9 15.12 14.68 14.19
C SER A 9 13.68 14.17 14.02
N LEU A 10 12.68 14.93 14.51
CA LEU A 10 11.26 14.58 14.37
C LEU A 10 10.81 14.67 12.92
N LYS A 11 11.23 15.72 12.18
CA LYS A 11 10.94 15.86 10.75
C LYS A 11 11.48 14.69 9.95
N ARG A 12 12.72 14.28 10.21
CA ARG A 12 13.32 13.11 9.55
C ARG A 12 12.53 11.84 9.85
N LYS A 13 12.18 11.59 11.12
CA LYS A 13 11.38 10.43 11.53
C LYS A 13 10.02 10.40 10.85
N THR A 14 9.29 11.51 10.83
CA THR A 14 7.97 11.60 10.17
C THR A 14 8.06 11.30 8.68
N ILE A 15 9.09 11.82 7.99
CA ILE A 15 9.31 11.52 6.56
C ILE A 15 9.62 10.03 6.37
N VAL A 16 10.51 9.46 7.18
CA VAL A 16 10.90 8.05 7.08
C VAL A 16 9.70 7.13 7.29
N TYR A 17 8.90 7.31 8.35
CA TYR A 17 7.73 6.46 8.58
C TYR A 17 6.66 6.63 7.49
N GLY A 18 6.48 7.85 6.97
CA GLY A 18 5.57 8.09 5.84
C GLY A 18 6.04 7.40 4.56
N LEU A 19 7.35 7.40 4.29
CA LEU A 19 7.96 6.73 3.15
C LEU A 19 7.84 5.20 3.28
N ILE A 20 8.16 4.65 4.45
CA ILE A 20 8.07 3.20 4.69
C ILE A 20 6.63 2.72 4.51
N SER A 21 5.65 3.42 5.11
CA SER A 21 4.23 3.08 4.93
C SER A 21 3.85 3.15 3.44
N THR A 22 4.30 4.18 2.72
CA THR A 22 4.09 4.31 1.27
C THR A 22 4.64 3.13 0.50
N LEU A 23 5.89 2.75 0.79
CA LEU A 23 6.54 1.62 0.14
C LEU A 23 5.83 0.31 0.46
N MET A 24 5.36 0.10 1.70
CA MET A 24 4.67 -1.14 2.07
C MET A 24 3.41 -1.37 1.23
N TRP A 25 2.50 -0.40 1.13
CA TRP A 25 1.27 -0.62 0.35
C TRP A 25 1.53 -0.63 -1.16
N VAL A 26 2.47 0.17 -1.68
CA VAL A 26 2.83 0.16 -3.11
C VAL A 26 3.46 -1.17 -3.51
N ILE A 27 4.45 -1.64 -2.76
CA ILE A 27 5.17 -2.89 -3.05
C ILE A 27 4.22 -4.07 -2.92
N THR A 28 3.37 -4.11 -1.88
CA THR A 28 2.39 -5.19 -1.71
C THR A 28 1.44 -5.26 -2.91
N GLY A 29 0.90 -4.12 -3.35
CA GLY A 29 0.07 -4.06 -4.55
C GLY A 29 0.80 -4.55 -5.81
N LEU A 30 2.03 -4.04 -6.05
CA LEU A 30 2.85 -4.43 -7.20
C LEU A 30 3.18 -5.93 -7.20
N VAL A 31 3.57 -6.49 -6.07
CA VAL A 31 3.91 -7.91 -5.93
C VAL A 31 2.70 -8.78 -6.29
N PHE A 32 1.51 -8.47 -5.76
CA PHE A 32 0.31 -9.24 -6.09
C PHE A 32 -0.12 -9.08 -7.55
N ILE A 33 0.05 -7.90 -8.15
CA ILE A 33 -0.17 -7.70 -9.59
C ILE A 33 0.80 -8.59 -10.40
N VAL A 34 2.09 -8.59 -10.08
CA VAL A 34 3.10 -9.40 -10.79
C VAL A 34 2.83 -10.90 -10.61
N LEU A 35 2.48 -11.34 -9.40
CA LEU A 35 2.15 -12.75 -9.12
C LEU A 35 0.88 -13.20 -9.86
N CYS A 36 -0.14 -12.34 -9.96
CA CYS A 36 -1.28 -12.57 -10.82
C CYS A 36 -0.84 -12.75 -12.28
N LEU A 37 -0.09 -11.80 -12.84
CA LEU A 37 0.42 -11.85 -14.22
C LEU A 37 1.28 -13.08 -14.50
N ALA A 38 2.09 -13.51 -13.54
CA ALA A 38 2.90 -14.72 -13.65
C ALA A 38 2.02 -15.99 -13.69
N LYS A 39 1.02 -16.10 -12.82
CA LYS A 39 0.04 -17.20 -12.88
C LYS A 39 -0.80 -17.18 -14.16
N PHE A 40 -1.12 -16.01 -14.72
CA PHE A 40 -1.82 -15.90 -16.00
C PHE A 40 -1.02 -16.44 -17.19
N LYS A 41 0.32 -16.42 -17.11
CA LYS A 41 1.20 -16.96 -18.16
C LYS A 41 1.40 -18.48 -18.05
N GLN A 42 1.09 -19.09 -16.91
CA GLN A 42 1.06 -20.55 -16.81
C GLN A 42 -0.18 -21.07 -17.55
N LYS A 43 0.07 -21.81 -18.64
CA LYS A 43 -0.93 -22.65 -19.29
C LYS A 43 -0.94 -23.99 -18.54
N ASP A 44 -2.11 -24.57 -18.31
CA ASP A 44 -2.17 -25.98 -17.92
C ASP A 44 -1.57 -26.86 -19.02
N ALA A 45 -1.18 -28.09 -18.69
CA ALA A 45 -0.64 -29.07 -19.64
C ALA A 45 -1.54 -29.30 -20.88
N SER A 46 -2.82 -28.93 -20.78
CA SER A 46 -3.85 -29.00 -21.82
C SER A 46 -3.98 -27.72 -22.67
N GLY A 47 -3.14 -26.70 -22.47
CA GLY A 47 -3.17 -25.44 -23.23
C GLY A 47 -4.32 -24.49 -22.88
N VAL A 48 -5.17 -24.86 -21.92
CA VAL A 48 -6.31 -24.05 -21.44
C VAL A 48 -5.81 -23.08 -20.35
N PRO A 49 -6.15 -21.79 -20.43
CA PRO A 49 -5.84 -20.85 -19.35
C PRO A 49 -6.62 -21.21 -18.08
N ILE A 50 -5.90 -21.36 -16.97
CA ILE A 50 -6.39 -21.80 -15.64
C ILE A 50 -7.53 -20.93 -15.07
N LEU A 51 -7.75 -19.73 -15.61
CA LEU A 51 -8.81 -18.80 -15.20
C LEU A 51 -9.76 -18.46 -16.36
N SER A 52 -11.07 -18.48 -16.07
CA SER A 52 -12.14 -18.06 -16.99
C SER A 52 -11.93 -16.62 -17.49
N ASN A 53 -12.39 -16.32 -18.71
CA ASN A 53 -12.23 -15.00 -19.32
C ASN A 53 -12.90 -13.87 -18.52
N GLU A 54 -13.90 -14.16 -17.69
CA GLU A 54 -14.51 -13.19 -16.78
C GLU A 54 -13.55 -12.72 -15.68
N LEU A 55 -12.76 -13.64 -15.10
CA LEU A 55 -11.78 -13.28 -14.07
C LEU A 55 -10.60 -12.47 -14.65
N LYS A 56 -10.26 -12.68 -15.93
CA LYS A 56 -9.27 -11.86 -16.65
C LYS A 56 -9.73 -10.42 -16.81
N SER A 57 -11.02 -10.21 -17.10
CA SER A 57 -11.61 -8.87 -17.21
C SER A 57 -11.63 -8.14 -15.87
N VAL A 58 -11.97 -8.85 -14.78
CA VAL A 58 -11.97 -8.28 -13.42
C VAL A 58 -10.56 -7.92 -12.97
N ILE A 59 -9.54 -8.74 -13.26
CA ILE A 59 -8.16 -8.42 -12.86
C ILE A 59 -7.56 -7.31 -13.75
N ALA A 60 -7.91 -7.26 -15.03
CA ALA A 60 -7.54 -6.15 -15.90
C ALA A 60 -8.21 -4.84 -15.47
N SER A 61 -9.49 -4.87 -15.07
CA SER A 61 -10.20 -3.69 -14.59
C SER A 61 -9.66 -3.23 -13.24
N ILE A 62 -9.44 -4.12 -12.28
CA ILE A 62 -8.82 -3.80 -10.98
C ILE A 62 -7.39 -3.28 -11.16
N GLY A 63 -6.59 -3.87 -12.05
CA GLY A 63 -5.23 -3.41 -12.35
C GLY A 63 -5.19 -2.00 -12.97
N VAL A 64 -6.10 -1.71 -13.90
CA VAL A 64 -6.24 -0.37 -14.51
C VAL A 64 -6.79 0.64 -13.51
N THR A 65 -7.79 0.28 -12.69
CA THR A 65 -8.31 1.15 -11.63
C THR A 65 -7.27 1.40 -10.53
N ALA A 66 -6.43 0.42 -10.21
CA ALA A 66 -5.31 0.59 -9.28
C ALA A 66 -4.24 1.54 -9.84
N LEU A 67 -3.96 1.48 -11.14
CA LEU A 67 -3.06 2.41 -11.84
C LEU A 67 -3.63 3.84 -11.93
N ILE A 68 -4.92 3.99 -12.25
CA ILE A 68 -5.61 5.30 -12.25
C ILE A 68 -5.71 5.86 -10.82
N GLY A 69 -5.94 5.00 -9.82
CA GLY A 69 -5.88 5.33 -8.41
C GLY A 69 -4.48 5.78 -7.96
N LEU A 70 -3.42 5.22 -8.55
CA LEU A 70 -2.04 5.64 -8.31
C LEU A 70 -1.76 7.07 -8.82
N ALA A 71 -2.37 7.47 -9.94
CA ALA A 71 -2.32 8.85 -10.43
C ALA A 71 -3.14 9.82 -9.53
N ALA A 72 -4.28 9.36 -9.01
CA ALA A 72 -5.08 10.10 -8.04
C ALA A 72 -4.44 10.18 -6.63
N ALA A 73 -3.42 9.35 -6.34
CA ALA A 73 -2.74 9.23 -5.04
C ALA A 73 -1.95 10.47 -4.62
N ILE A 74 -1.72 11.41 -5.52
CA ILE A 74 -1.11 12.70 -5.20
C ILE A 74 -2.04 13.53 -4.30
N ILE A 75 -3.37 13.33 -4.39
CA ILE A 75 -4.36 14.20 -3.75
C ILE A 75 -4.99 13.59 -2.48
N ILE A 76 -5.15 12.25 -2.41
CA ILE A 76 -5.91 11.59 -1.31
C ILE A 76 -5.17 10.35 -0.75
N LYS A 77 -3.99 10.56 -0.15
CA LYS A 77 -3.10 9.48 0.34
C LYS A 77 -3.77 8.45 1.26
N ASP A 78 -4.66 8.86 2.16
CA ASP A 78 -5.23 7.94 3.16
C ASP A 78 -6.34 7.03 2.61
N LYS A 79 -7.13 7.47 1.62
CA LYS A 79 -8.20 6.63 1.03
C LYS A 79 -7.64 5.58 0.07
N ILE A 80 -6.56 5.91 -0.63
CA ILE A 80 -5.94 5.03 -1.63
C ILE A 80 -5.15 3.89 -0.98
N ARG A 81 -4.51 4.13 0.17
CA ARG A 81 -3.88 3.05 0.95
C ARG A 81 -4.88 1.91 1.19
N THR A 82 -6.05 2.23 1.74
CA THR A 82 -7.09 1.23 2.04
C THR A 82 -7.58 0.54 0.76
N ALA A 83 -7.80 1.29 -0.32
CA ALA A 83 -8.23 0.72 -1.60
C ALA A 83 -7.20 -0.27 -2.17
N ILE A 84 -5.89 0.03 -2.07
CA ILE A 84 -4.82 -0.84 -2.56
C ILE A 84 -4.68 -2.11 -1.72
N TYR A 85 -4.82 -2.01 -0.40
CA TYR A 85 -4.86 -3.22 0.43
C TYR A 85 -6.08 -4.08 0.12
N MET A 86 -7.26 -3.49 -0.08
CA MET A 86 -8.43 -4.26 -0.52
C MET A 86 -8.22 -4.92 -1.88
N ALA A 87 -7.67 -4.20 -2.86
CA ALA A 87 -7.34 -4.77 -4.16
C ALA A 87 -6.31 -5.91 -4.04
N SER A 88 -5.27 -5.72 -3.23
CA SER A 88 -4.25 -6.73 -2.96
C SER A 88 -4.86 -7.97 -2.30
N LEU A 89 -5.81 -7.79 -1.39
CA LEU A 89 -6.49 -8.87 -0.68
C LEU A 89 -7.37 -9.68 -1.63
N ILE A 90 -8.11 -9.02 -2.53
CA ILE A 90 -8.88 -9.69 -3.60
C ILE A 90 -7.94 -10.49 -4.51
N LEU A 91 -6.85 -9.86 -4.99
CA LEU A 91 -5.86 -10.52 -5.85
C LEU A 91 -5.21 -11.73 -5.15
N ALA A 92 -4.86 -11.58 -3.87
CA ALA A 92 -4.27 -12.64 -3.07
C ALA A 92 -5.21 -13.84 -2.88
N THR A 93 -6.48 -13.57 -2.62
CA THR A 93 -7.51 -14.61 -2.53
C THR A 93 -7.70 -15.35 -3.86
N ILE A 94 -7.63 -14.65 -5.00
CA ILE A 94 -7.74 -15.29 -6.32
C ILE A 94 -6.51 -16.18 -6.60
N VAL A 95 -5.29 -15.72 -6.30
CA VAL A 95 -4.06 -16.42 -6.69
C VAL A 95 -3.69 -17.54 -5.71
N TYR A 96 -3.85 -17.30 -4.42
CA TYR A 96 -3.36 -18.14 -3.32
C TYR A 96 -4.44 -18.50 -2.29
N LYS A 97 -5.72 -18.22 -2.57
CA LYS A 97 -6.86 -18.51 -1.67
C LYS A 97 -6.63 -17.90 -0.27
N GLU A 98 -6.99 -18.64 0.76
CA GLU A 98 -6.92 -18.20 2.16
C GLU A 98 -5.50 -17.81 2.59
N VAL A 99 -4.48 -18.53 2.12
CA VAL A 99 -3.07 -18.26 2.49
C VAL A 99 -2.64 -16.88 2.03
N GLY A 100 -2.98 -16.50 0.79
CA GLY A 100 -2.67 -15.17 0.26
C GLY A 100 -3.39 -14.06 1.04
N MET A 101 -4.65 -14.30 1.40
CA MET A 101 -5.45 -13.37 2.18
C MET A 101 -4.80 -13.06 3.54
N TYR A 102 -4.38 -14.09 4.28
CA TYR A 102 -3.73 -13.91 5.59
C TYR A 102 -2.41 -13.14 5.50
N ILE A 103 -1.63 -13.36 4.43
CA ILE A 103 -0.38 -12.60 4.20
C ILE A 103 -0.69 -11.11 4.01
N VAL A 104 -1.65 -10.77 3.14
CA VAL A 104 -2.02 -9.36 2.92
C VAL A 104 -2.58 -8.72 4.19
N LEU A 105 -3.42 -9.43 4.94
CA LEU A 105 -3.97 -8.94 6.20
C LEU A 105 -2.87 -8.70 7.24
N GLY A 106 -1.89 -9.58 7.36
CA GLY A 106 -0.75 -9.40 8.27
C GLY A 106 0.10 -8.18 7.91
N ILE A 107 0.41 -8.00 6.63
CA ILE A 107 1.16 -6.85 6.13
C ILE A 107 0.37 -5.55 6.38
N TRP A 108 -0.92 -5.54 6.05
CA TRP A 108 -1.81 -4.42 6.29
C TRP A 108 -1.87 -4.05 7.77
N PHE A 109 -1.99 -5.05 8.65
CA PHE A 109 -2.05 -4.83 10.10
C PHE A 109 -0.77 -4.16 10.62
N ILE A 110 0.40 -4.63 10.19
CA ILE A 110 1.69 -4.02 10.57
C ILE A 110 1.78 -2.57 10.06
N ASP A 111 1.42 -2.33 8.80
CA ASP A 111 1.46 -0.99 8.23
C ASP A 111 0.51 -0.04 8.97
N GLU A 112 -0.75 -0.43 9.20
CA GLU A 112 -1.76 0.44 9.81
C GLU A 112 -1.48 0.73 11.30
N TYR A 113 -1.23 -0.32 12.08
CA TYR A 113 -1.17 -0.21 13.53
C TYR A 113 0.24 0.07 14.07
N VAL A 114 1.29 -0.23 13.31
CA VAL A 114 2.67 0.04 13.73
C VAL A 114 3.21 1.26 12.99
N ILE A 115 3.34 1.17 11.66
CA ILE A 115 4.09 2.17 10.89
C ILE A 115 3.30 3.47 10.75
N HIS A 116 2.05 3.38 10.33
CA HIS A 116 1.19 4.52 10.11
C HIS A 116 0.77 5.19 11.42
N ALA A 117 0.57 4.41 12.49
CA ALA A 117 0.39 4.94 13.84
C ALA A 117 1.61 5.76 14.31
N LEU A 118 2.84 5.27 14.08
CA LEU A 118 4.07 6.01 14.38
C LEU A 118 4.20 7.28 13.52
N TYR A 119 3.82 7.21 12.24
CA TYR A 119 3.75 8.38 11.37
C TYR A 119 2.80 9.45 11.92
N LYS A 120 1.55 9.09 12.24
CA LYS A 120 0.54 10.00 12.80
C LYS A 120 1.01 10.63 14.11
N LYS A 121 1.56 9.82 15.02
CA LYS A 121 2.11 10.29 16.30
C LYS A 121 3.23 11.31 16.11
N ASN A 122 4.16 11.05 15.19
CA ASN A 122 5.28 11.96 14.93
C ASN A 122 4.86 13.21 14.15
N LYS A 123 3.90 13.10 13.23
CA LYS A 123 3.31 14.23 12.50
C LYS A 123 2.63 15.21 13.46
N ARG A 124 1.78 14.72 14.37
CA ARG A 124 1.10 15.55 15.38
C ARG A 124 2.09 16.28 16.30
N LYS A 125 3.15 15.59 16.76
CA LYS A 125 4.24 16.21 17.55
C LYS A 125 4.98 17.30 16.78
N LEU A 126 5.07 17.17 15.46
CA LEU A 126 5.75 18.12 14.59
C LEU A 126 4.87 19.35 14.35
N GLU A 127 3.56 19.16 14.17
CA GLU A 127 2.58 20.26 14.07
C GLU A 127 2.57 21.12 15.34
N ILE A 128 2.45 20.49 16.52
CA ILE A 128 2.50 21.20 17.81
C ILE A 128 3.79 22.01 17.98
N ARG A 129 4.95 21.45 17.58
CA ARG A 129 6.23 22.17 17.67
C ARG A 129 6.35 23.31 16.67
N LYS A 130 5.71 23.21 15.51
CA LYS A 130 5.68 24.33 14.56
C LYS A 130 4.87 25.49 15.12
N GLU A 131 3.79 25.21 15.83
CA GLU A 131 2.97 26.24 16.50
C GLU A 131 3.76 26.95 17.60
N ILE A 132 4.49 26.20 18.44
CA ILE A 132 5.31 26.76 19.53
C ILE A 132 6.52 27.56 19.02
N ASP A 133 7.16 27.14 17.92
CA ASP A 133 8.31 27.85 17.34
C ASP A 133 7.89 29.09 16.49
N LEU A 134 6.59 29.33 16.28
CA LEU A 134 6.03 30.47 15.52
C LEU A 134 5.56 31.63 16.41
N GLU A 135 5.36 31.40 17.72
CA GLU A 135 5.21 32.43 18.75
C GLU A 135 6.58 32.95 19.22
#